data_AF-A0A1D3JM41-F1
#
_entry.id   AF-A0A1D3JM41-F1
#
_cell.length_a   1.000
_cell.length_b   1.000
_cell.length_c   1.000
_cell.angle_alpha   90.00
_cell.angle_beta   90.00
_cell.angle_gamma   90.00
#
_symmetry.space_group_name_H-M   'P 1'
#
loop_
_entity.id
_entity.type
_entity.pdbx_description
1 polymer ?
#
loop_
_entity_poly.entity_id
_entity_poly.type
_entity_poly.pdbx_seq_one_letter_code
_entity_poly.pdbx_strand_id
1 'polypeptide(L)'
;MYTNANTNTNTRALINNTMNLSVILYIIFLSIILSAAPTFYVNTSNTTNELKSSLIFKKNNGQLTETWKTREWNKWMKNMDVFYELFSMNVEEKISYWEWMKQRSWNEWLKFMNNKWSHYNENIYVEYRSEVFWICKSWVDTNWTEWIEKNGKSYMTIDWEKWIQEVHSSFCKLVINEWDQWTKEKINEWNTSKWKLEEDEYWDINGNNNDRKKKIIKDWLNYYRWRKRINRESDEWVTWIKEREERYKNHCNNIWLEWEKSKIILFGDWMNSFIKRWIIKKQWNVWLNEKHNYVQERIKRYNKKKKRKY
;
A
#
# COMPACT_ATOMS: atom_id res chain seq x y z
N MET A 1 -29.49 6.44 -22.09
CA MET A 1 -29.90 6.79 -20.72
C MET A 1 -29.87 5.52 -19.88
N TYR A 2 -29.47 5.64 -18.61
CA TYR A 2 -29.21 4.63 -17.57
C TYR A 2 -27.77 4.07 -17.42
N THR A 3 -27.11 4.68 -16.41
CA THR A 3 -26.24 4.12 -15.36
C THR A 3 -24.92 3.44 -15.73
N ASN A 4 -23.83 4.20 -15.66
CA ASN A 4 -22.47 3.68 -15.41
C ASN A 4 -21.71 4.43 -14.29
N ALA A 5 -22.44 5.14 -13.42
CA ALA A 5 -21.85 5.88 -12.30
C ALA A 5 -21.66 5.05 -11.00
N ASN A 6 -22.07 3.78 -10.99
CA ASN A 6 -22.20 2.99 -9.74
C ASN A 6 -21.07 1.96 -9.51
N THR A 7 -20.12 1.83 -10.45
CA THR A 7 -18.97 0.92 -10.31
C THR A 7 -17.78 1.59 -9.62
N ASN A 8 -17.63 2.91 -9.79
CA ASN A 8 -16.49 3.69 -9.27
C ASN A 8 -16.57 4.02 -7.77
N THR A 9 -17.79 4.07 -7.22
CA THR A 9 -18.05 4.22 -5.78
C THR A 9 -17.76 2.92 -5.02
N ASN A 10 -18.06 1.78 -5.62
CA ASN A 10 -17.84 0.46 -5.01
C ASN A 10 -16.34 0.09 -4.94
N THR A 11 -15.54 0.45 -5.95
CA THR A 11 -14.08 0.24 -5.92
C THR A 11 -13.37 1.17 -4.92
N ARG A 12 -13.79 2.44 -4.82
CA ARG A 12 -13.30 3.36 -3.77
C ARG A 12 -13.69 2.90 -2.36
N ALA A 13 -14.90 2.36 -2.17
CA ALA A 13 -15.33 1.77 -0.91
C ALA A 13 -14.57 0.48 -0.55
N LEU A 14 -14.28 -0.38 -1.53
CA LEU A 14 -13.46 -1.57 -1.36
C LEU A 14 -12.03 -1.24 -0.92
N ILE A 15 -11.44 -0.16 -1.45
CA ILE A 15 -10.08 0.27 -1.08
C ILE A 15 -10.05 0.91 0.32
N ASN A 16 -11.05 1.73 0.68
CA ASN A 16 -11.20 2.22 2.05
C ASN A 16 -11.40 1.07 3.07
N ASN A 17 -12.09 0.00 2.66
CA ASN A 17 -12.21 -1.22 3.46
C ASN A 17 -10.88 -2.00 3.56
N THR A 18 -10.02 -1.99 2.53
CA THR A 18 -8.68 -2.60 2.62
C THR A 18 -7.75 -1.87 3.60
N MET A 19 -7.92 -0.55 3.80
CA MET A 19 -7.21 0.20 4.83
C MET A 19 -7.73 -0.03 6.27
N ASN A 20 -8.94 -0.57 6.42
CA ASN A 20 -9.50 -0.96 7.73
C ASN A 20 -9.19 -2.41 8.12
N LEU A 21 -8.84 -3.26 7.14
CA LEU A 21 -8.53 -4.67 7.37
C LEU A 21 -7.18 -4.90 8.10
N SER A 22 -6.25 -3.94 8.06
CA SER A 22 -4.94 -4.04 8.74
C SER A 22 -5.10 -4.14 10.26
N VAL A 23 -6.05 -3.43 10.86
CA VAL A 23 -6.32 -3.44 12.31
C VAL A 23 -6.88 -4.78 12.78
N ILE A 24 -7.78 -5.39 11.99
CA ILE A 24 -8.38 -6.70 12.31
C ILE A 24 -7.33 -7.81 12.17
N LEU A 25 -6.51 -7.74 11.13
CA LEU A 25 -5.41 -8.70 10.92
C LEU A 25 -4.34 -8.58 12.01
N TYR A 26 -4.07 -7.37 12.53
CA TYR A 26 -3.11 -7.15 13.62
C TYR A 26 -3.61 -7.67 14.98
N ILE A 27 -4.92 -7.58 15.28
CA ILE A 27 -5.55 -8.20 16.47
C ILE A 27 -5.44 -9.74 16.40
N ILE A 28 -5.58 -10.31 15.20
CA ILE A 28 -5.39 -11.75 14.95
C ILE A 28 -3.89 -12.11 14.99
N PHE A 29 -2.99 -11.24 14.54
CA PHE A 29 -1.55 -11.49 14.54
C PHE A 29 -0.93 -11.42 15.95
N LEU A 30 -1.39 -10.51 16.82
CA LEU A 30 -0.98 -10.45 18.23
C LEU A 30 -1.43 -11.68 19.03
N SER A 31 -2.55 -12.30 18.66
CA SER A 31 -2.99 -13.56 19.25
C SER A 31 -2.25 -14.79 18.70
N ILE A 32 -1.63 -14.69 17.50
CA ILE A 32 -0.86 -15.78 16.88
C ILE A 32 0.64 -15.74 17.24
N ILE A 33 1.27 -14.57 17.38
CA ILE A 33 2.70 -14.46 17.79
C ILE A 33 2.93 -15.08 19.18
N LEU A 34 1.94 -15.04 20.06
CA LEU A 34 1.99 -15.71 21.38
C LEU A 34 2.07 -17.25 21.30
N SER A 35 1.87 -17.84 20.11
CA SER A 35 1.90 -19.29 19.90
C SER A 35 3.12 -19.80 19.12
N ALA A 36 3.96 -18.92 18.57
CA ALA A 36 5.12 -19.33 17.76
C ALA A 36 6.20 -18.23 17.69
N ALA A 37 7.27 -18.35 18.50
CA ALA A 37 8.51 -17.59 18.29
C ALA A 37 9.72 -18.54 18.28
N PRO A 38 10.53 -18.59 17.19
CA PRO A 38 11.83 -19.25 17.17
C PRO A 38 12.97 -18.30 17.60
N THR A 39 14.02 -18.88 18.16
CA THR A 39 15.21 -18.25 18.75
C THR A 39 16.12 -17.53 17.74
N PHE A 40 16.49 -16.26 17.98
CA PHE A 40 17.64 -15.63 17.31
C PHE A 40 18.42 -14.65 18.21
N TYR A 41 19.74 -14.61 17.96
CA TYR A 41 20.81 -14.03 18.77
C TYR A 41 20.94 -12.50 18.68
N VAL A 42 21.36 -11.90 19.80
CA VAL A 42 21.58 -10.45 20.03
C VAL A 42 23.05 -10.07 19.84
N ASN A 43 23.31 -8.88 19.29
CA ASN A 43 24.64 -8.26 19.24
C ASN A 43 24.65 -6.94 20.06
N THR A 44 25.69 -6.74 20.87
CA THR A 44 25.75 -5.75 21.97
C THR A 44 26.75 -4.62 21.74
N SER A 45 26.32 -3.37 21.89
CA SER A 45 27.21 -2.24 22.24
C SER A 45 26.44 -1.03 22.79
N ASN A 46 26.09 -1.05 24.09
CA ASN A 46 25.79 0.14 24.93
C ASN A 46 25.77 -0.19 26.45
N THR A 47 26.54 -1.21 26.83
CA THR A 47 26.30 -2.01 28.04
C THR A 47 26.76 -1.35 29.35
N THR A 48 27.65 -0.36 29.34
CA THR A 48 28.41 0.00 30.56
C THR A 48 27.65 0.85 31.58
N ASN A 49 26.75 1.74 31.16
CA ASN A 49 25.95 2.58 32.08
C ASN A 49 24.67 1.87 32.57
N GLU A 50 24.08 1.01 31.74
CA GLU A 50 23.02 0.07 32.15
C GLU A 50 23.55 -1.00 33.10
N LEU A 51 24.81 -1.46 32.92
CA LEU A 51 25.44 -2.39 33.84
C LEU A 51 25.60 -1.79 35.25
N LYS A 52 26.02 -0.53 35.39
CA LYS A 52 26.17 0.10 36.72
C LYS A 52 24.84 0.27 37.46
N SER A 53 23.77 0.67 36.75
CA SER A 53 22.44 0.77 37.35
C SER A 53 21.83 -0.60 37.66
N SER A 54 22.03 -1.60 36.80
CA SER A 54 21.62 -2.98 37.04
C SER A 54 22.38 -3.66 38.20
N LEU A 55 23.67 -3.34 38.40
CA LEU A 55 24.49 -3.87 39.48
C LEU A 55 24.11 -3.30 40.85
N ILE A 56 23.72 -2.03 40.93
CA ILE A 56 23.17 -1.41 42.14
C ILE A 56 21.80 -2.04 42.47
N PHE A 57 20.99 -2.36 41.46
CA PHE A 57 19.68 -2.99 41.63
C PHE A 57 19.76 -4.46 42.08
N LYS A 58 20.70 -5.24 41.52
CA LYS A 58 20.87 -6.68 41.82
C LYS A 58 21.34 -6.95 43.25
N LYS A 59 21.97 -5.97 43.91
CA LYS A 59 22.58 -6.12 45.24
C LYS A 59 21.55 -6.14 46.40
N ASN A 60 20.29 -5.76 46.18
CA ASN A 60 19.30 -5.58 47.25
C ASN A 60 18.17 -6.63 47.32
N ASN A 61 18.30 -7.80 46.67
CA ASN A 61 17.32 -8.92 46.66
C ASN A 61 15.89 -8.57 46.15
N GLY A 62 15.47 -9.15 45.02
CA GLY A 62 14.05 -9.34 44.70
C GLY A 62 13.60 -8.91 43.30
N GLN A 63 12.70 -9.70 42.73
CA GLN A 63 11.79 -9.38 41.61
C GLN A 63 11.62 -7.88 41.33
N LEU A 64 11.74 -7.46 40.06
CA LEU A 64 11.37 -6.10 39.61
C LEU A 64 9.94 -5.78 40.08
N THR A 65 9.76 -4.65 40.75
CA THR A 65 8.45 -4.28 41.31
C THR A 65 7.47 -3.89 40.20
N GLU A 66 6.18 -4.14 40.41
CA GLU A 66 5.12 -3.70 39.48
C GLU A 66 5.11 -2.17 39.25
N THR A 67 5.54 -1.42 40.26
CA THR A 67 5.70 0.04 40.18
C THR A 67 6.84 0.44 39.25
N TRP A 68 7.95 -0.29 39.26
CA TRP A 68 9.06 -0.06 38.34
C TRP A 68 8.66 -0.40 36.90
N LYS A 69 8.01 -1.55 36.67
CA LYS A 69 7.55 -1.96 35.33
C LYS A 69 6.59 -0.96 34.70
N THR A 70 5.61 -0.50 35.50
CA THR A 70 4.66 0.54 35.06
C THR A 70 5.39 1.86 34.75
N ARG A 71 6.43 2.21 35.51
CA ARG A 71 7.22 3.42 35.23
C ARG A 71 8.00 3.32 33.91
N GLU A 72 8.60 2.17 33.63
CA GLU A 72 9.32 1.95 32.37
C GLU A 72 8.37 2.00 31.17
N TRP A 73 7.17 1.41 31.29
CA TRP A 73 6.13 1.53 30.26
C TRP A 73 5.74 2.99 30.01
N ASN A 74 5.43 3.73 31.08
CA ASN A 74 5.04 5.14 30.97
C ASN A 74 6.16 5.99 30.35
N LYS A 75 7.42 5.68 30.65
CA LYS A 75 8.59 6.34 30.05
C LYS A 75 8.70 6.02 28.56
N TRP A 76 8.52 4.75 28.19
CA TRP A 76 8.51 4.32 26.80
C TRP A 76 7.37 5.00 26.01
N MET A 77 6.14 4.97 26.52
CA MET A 77 4.99 5.65 25.93
C MET A 77 5.20 7.16 25.77
N LYS A 78 5.81 7.84 26.76
CA LYS A 78 6.10 9.28 26.68
C LYS A 78 7.06 9.62 25.54
N ASN A 79 7.96 8.71 25.18
CA ASN A 79 8.89 8.92 24.06
C ASN A 79 8.25 8.63 22.69
N MET A 80 7.07 7.99 22.63
CA MET A 80 6.44 7.61 21.36
C MET A 80 6.07 8.81 20.49
N ASP A 81 5.64 9.93 21.08
CA ASP A 81 5.34 11.13 20.29
C ASP A 81 6.59 11.68 19.59
N VAL A 82 7.76 11.66 20.24
CA VAL A 82 9.05 12.08 19.62
C VAL A 82 9.45 11.12 18.51
N PHE A 83 9.31 9.81 18.72
CA PHE A 83 9.62 8.84 17.67
C PHE A 83 8.65 8.92 16.48
N TYR A 84 7.39 9.25 16.74
CA TYR A 84 6.39 9.48 15.69
C TYR A 84 6.75 10.69 14.84
N GLU A 85 7.22 11.79 15.43
CA GLU A 85 7.68 12.97 14.69
C GLU A 85 8.84 12.62 13.75
N LEU A 86 9.85 11.90 14.26
CA LEU A 86 10.98 11.42 13.44
C LEU A 86 10.53 10.50 12.31
N PHE A 87 9.58 9.60 12.60
CA PHE A 87 8.98 8.74 11.59
C PHE A 87 8.25 9.55 10.51
N SER A 88 7.46 10.55 10.90
CA SER A 88 6.71 11.41 9.97
C SER A 88 7.66 12.10 8.99
N MET A 89 8.77 12.66 9.47
CA MET A 89 9.80 13.29 8.63
C MET A 89 10.40 12.30 7.61
N ASN A 90 10.72 11.08 8.05
CA ASN A 90 11.24 10.06 7.16
C ASN A 90 10.22 9.61 6.10
N VAL A 91 8.93 9.55 6.46
CA VAL A 91 7.87 9.26 5.47
C VAL A 91 7.73 10.39 4.45
N GLU A 92 7.79 11.65 4.89
CA GLU A 92 7.73 12.80 3.98
C GLU A 92 8.86 12.76 2.94
N GLU A 93 10.07 12.36 3.34
CA GLU A 93 11.19 12.14 2.42
C GLU A 93 10.90 11.02 1.41
N LYS A 94 10.37 9.88 1.89
CA LYS A 94 9.98 8.75 1.02
C LYS A 94 8.87 9.11 0.04
N ILE A 95 7.89 9.90 0.47
CA ILE A 95 6.82 10.41 -0.38
C ILE A 95 7.37 11.36 -1.43
N SER A 96 8.29 12.25 -1.05
CA SER A 96 8.96 13.17 -1.99
C SER A 96 9.76 12.39 -3.06
N TYR A 97 10.46 11.33 -2.66
CA TYR A 97 11.14 10.44 -3.59
C TYR A 97 10.17 9.68 -4.50
N TRP A 98 9.05 9.18 -3.95
CA TRP A 98 7.99 8.55 -4.73
C TRP A 98 7.44 9.51 -5.78
N GLU A 99 7.16 10.76 -5.43
CA GLU A 99 6.65 11.77 -6.35
C GLU A 99 7.64 12.03 -7.49
N TRP A 100 8.93 12.19 -7.17
CA TRP A 100 9.99 12.35 -8.16
C TRP A 100 10.04 11.16 -9.14
N MET A 101 10.00 9.92 -8.62
CA MET A 101 9.95 8.72 -9.45
C MET A 101 8.69 8.66 -10.33
N LYS A 102 7.54 9.06 -9.79
CA LYS A 102 6.27 9.09 -10.54
C LYS A 102 6.24 10.17 -11.60
N GLN A 103 6.98 11.27 -11.45
CA GLN A 103 7.13 12.25 -12.51
C GLN A 103 7.82 11.66 -13.75
N ARG A 104 8.82 10.79 -13.56
CA ARG A 104 9.44 10.06 -14.67
C ARG A 104 8.48 9.06 -15.30
N SER A 105 7.80 8.26 -14.47
CA SER A 105 6.80 7.29 -14.93
C SER A 105 5.67 7.95 -15.73
N TRP A 106 5.23 9.15 -15.31
CA TRP A 106 4.27 9.98 -16.04
C TRP A 106 4.75 10.32 -17.45
N ASN A 107 6.00 10.77 -17.60
CA ASN A 107 6.56 11.11 -18.91
C ASN A 107 6.69 9.88 -19.82
N GLU A 108 7.05 8.73 -19.26
CA GLU A 108 7.12 7.46 -19.99
C GLU A 108 5.72 7.00 -20.42
N TRP A 109 4.74 7.11 -19.53
CA TRP A 109 3.33 6.82 -19.83
C TRP A 109 2.79 7.72 -20.95
N LEU A 110 3.06 9.03 -20.92
CA LEU A 110 2.66 9.93 -22.00
C LEU A 110 3.29 9.56 -23.35
N LYS A 111 4.57 9.16 -23.38
CA LYS A 111 5.21 8.67 -24.61
C LYS A 111 4.53 7.40 -25.13
N PHE A 112 4.26 6.45 -24.24
CA PHE A 112 3.53 5.24 -24.56
C PHE A 112 2.15 5.55 -25.13
N MET A 113 1.39 6.45 -24.50
CA MET A 113 0.07 6.86 -24.93
C MET A 113 0.07 7.55 -26.29
N ASN A 114 1.01 8.48 -26.52
CA ASN A 114 1.18 9.10 -27.84
C ASN A 114 1.43 8.04 -28.91
N ASN A 115 2.31 7.06 -28.66
CA ASN A 115 2.59 6.00 -29.61
C ASN A 115 1.37 5.09 -29.84
N LYS A 116 0.76 4.60 -28.76
CA LYS A 116 -0.43 3.73 -28.77
C LYS A 116 -1.55 4.31 -29.64
N TRP A 117 -1.81 5.61 -29.50
CA TRP A 117 -2.91 6.28 -30.20
C TRP A 117 -2.52 6.86 -31.58
N SER A 118 -1.24 6.87 -31.92
CA SER A 118 -0.78 7.31 -33.25
C SER A 118 -0.79 6.18 -34.28
N HIS A 119 -0.84 4.92 -33.84
CA HIS A 119 -0.71 3.74 -34.70
C HIS A 119 -1.92 2.82 -34.60
N TYR A 120 -2.10 1.98 -35.62
CA TYR A 120 -3.12 0.95 -35.68
C TYR A 120 -2.99 -0.02 -34.49
N ASN A 121 -4.05 -0.12 -33.69
CA ASN A 121 -4.17 -1.11 -32.62
C ASN A 121 -5.03 -2.30 -33.08
N GLU A 122 -4.40 -3.44 -33.34
CA GLU A 122 -5.07 -4.70 -33.67
C GLU A 122 -6.01 -5.21 -32.56
N ASN A 123 -5.77 -4.82 -31.31
CA ASN A 123 -6.49 -5.25 -30.12
C ASN A 123 -7.53 -4.22 -29.65
N ILE A 124 -7.85 -3.19 -30.44
CA ILE A 124 -8.78 -2.12 -30.03
C ILE A 124 -10.18 -2.65 -29.65
N TYR A 125 -10.62 -3.75 -30.26
CA TYR A 125 -11.87 -4.42 -29.89
C TYR A 125 -11.76 -5.13 -28.54
N VAL A 126 -10.62 -5.76 -28.25
CA VAL A 126 -10.41 -6.45 -26.97
C VAL A 126 -10.28 -5.44 -25.83
N GLU A 127 -9.52 -4.37 -26.05
CA GLU A 127 -9.25 -3.35 -25.03
C GLU A 127 -10.47 -2.48 -24.70
N TYR A 128 -11.29 -2.15 -25.70
CA TYR A 128 -12.36 -1.16 -25.55
C TYR A 128 -13.73 -1.57 -26.10
N ARG A 129 -13.86 -2.78 -26.66
CA ARG A 129 -15.06 -3.21 -27.43
C ARG A 129 -15.35 -2.28 -28.61
N SER A 130 -14.31 -1.67 -29.17
CA SER A 130 -14.44 -0.76 -30.31
C SER A 130 -14.54 -1.51 -31.62
N GLU A 131 -15.64 -1.29 -32.33
CA GLU A 131 -15.90 -1.82 -33.68
C GLU A 131 -15.47 -0.84 -34.78
N VAL A 132 -14.67 0.19 -34.44
CA VAL A 132 -14.29 1.28 -35.35
C VAL A 132 -13.81 0.75 -36.71
N PHE A 133 -12.98 -0.30 -36.72
CA PHE A 133 -12.43 -0.87 -37.94
C PHE A 133 -13.40 -1.71 -38.77
N TRP A 134 -14.59 -1.99 -38.25
CA TRP A 134 -15.65 -2.71 -38.98
C TRP A 134 -16.58 -1.71 -39.66
N ILE A 135 -16.86 -0.58 -38.99
CA ILE A 135 -17.79 0.44 -39.48
C ILE A 135 -17.11 1.54 -40.30
N CYS A 136 -15.79 1.72 -40.20
CA CYS A 136 -15.09 2.84 -40.84
C CYS A 136 -14.92 2.74 -42.37
N LYS A 137 -15.46 1.71 -43.03
CA LYS A 137 -15.23 1.48 -44.47
C LYS A 137 -15.78 2.60 -45.35
N SER A 138 -16.90 3.23 -44.94
CA SER A 138 -17.55 4.34 -45.65
C SER A 138 -17.34 5.68 -44.97
N TRP A 139 -16.44 5.77 -43.99
CA TRP A 139 -16.24 6.99 -43.22
C TRP A 139 -15.52 8.05 -44.04
N VAL A 140 -16.03 9.27 -43.96
CA VAL A 140 -15.34 10.48 -44.39
C VAL A 140 -14.67 11.16 -43.18
N ASP A 141 -13.90 12.21 -43.44
CA ASP A 141 -13.13 12.92 -42.41
C ASP A 141 -13.99 13.36 -41.20
N THR A 142 -15.23 13.79 -41.42
CA THR A 142 -16.13 14.20 -40.34
C THR A 142 -16.48 13.05 -39.39
N ASN A 143 -16.66 11.82 -39.91
CA ASN A 143 -16.92 10.66 -39.06
C ASN A 143 -15.72 10.33 -38.17
N TRP A 144 -14.50 10.45 -38.70
CA TRP A 144 -13.28 10.24 -37.92
C TRP A 144 -13.10 11.29 -36.83
N THR A 145 -13.36 12.56 -37.14
CA THR A 145 -13.35 13.65 -36.16
C THR A 145 -14.36 13.40 -35.04
N GLU A 146 -15.61 13.09 -35.38
CA GLU A 146 -16.63 12.81 -34.36
C GLU A 146 -16.26 11.60 -33.48
N TRP A 147 -15.69 10.56 -34.08
CA TRP A 147 -15.30 9.37 -33.35
C TRP A 147 -14.16 9.63 -32.35
N ILE A 148 -13.10 10.33 -32.76
CA ILE A 148 -11.97 10.60 -31.86
C ILE A 148 -12.38 11.54 -30.72
N GLU A 149 -13.26 12.52 -30.99
CA GLU A 149 -13.75 13.46 -29.99
C GLU A 149 -14.70 12.83 -28.97
N LYS A 150 -15.38 11.73 -29.34
CA LYS A 150 -16.30 10.98 -28.47
C LYS A 150 -15.67 9.69 -27.96
N ASN A 151 -15.64 8.65 -28.79
CA ASN A 151 -15.19 7.31 -28.42
C ASN A 151 -13.69 7.28 -28.11
N GLY A 152 -12.86 7.88 -28.97
CA GLY A 152 -11.41 7.93 -28.75
C GLY A 152 -11.05 8.61 -27.43
N LYS A 153 -11.66 9.77 -27.16
CA LYS A 153 -11.53 10.49 -25.89
C LYS A 153 -11.96 9.64 -24.68
N SER A 154 -13.08 8.94 -24.79
CA SER A 154 -13.54 8.03 -23.73
C SER A 154 -12.55 6.89 -23.49
N TYR A 155 -11.97 6.31 -24.53
CA TYR A 155 -11.00 5.23 -24.41
C TYR A 155 -9.66 5.71 -23.80
N MET A 156 -9.19 6.90 -24.16
CA MET A 156 -8.03 7.52 -23.50
C MET A 156 -8.29 7.78 -22.02
N THR A 157 -9.53 8.13 -21.65
CA THR A 157 -9.93 8.30 -20.24
C THR A 157 -9.89 6.97 -19.49
N ILE A 158 -10.33 5.86 -20.11
CA ILE A 158 -10.21 4.51 -19.52
C ILE A 158 -8.73 4.14 -19.29
N ASP A 159 -7.84 4.45 -20.24
CA ASP A 159 -6.40 4.21 -20.07
C ASP A 159 -5.82 5.03 -18.90
N TRP A 160 -6.24 6.29 -18.75
CA TRP A 160 -5.89 7.15 -17.63
C TRP A 160 -6.38 6.57 -16.29
N GLU A 161 -7.65 6.17 -16.22
CA GLU A 161 -8.25 5.58 -15.00
C GLU A 161 -7.52 4.32 -14.54
N LYS A 162 -7.12 3.46 -15.48
CA LYS A 162 -6.31 2.27 -15.17
C LYS A 162 -4.94 2.66 -14.61
N TRP A 163 -4.24 3.58 -15.28
CA TRP A 163 -2.91 4.01 -14.86
C TRP A 163 -2.94 4.69 -13.48
N ILE A 164 -3.87 5.61 -13.26
CA ILE A 164 -3.97 6.30 -11.97
C ILE A 164 -4.33 5.34 -10.84
N GLN A 165 -5.15 4.31 -11.10
CA GLN A 165 -5.47 3.27 -10.13
C GLN A 165 -4.24 2.44 -9.74
N GLU A 166 -3.41 2.06 -10.70
CA GLU A 166 -2.15 1.35 -10.43
C GLU A 166 -1.18 2.21 -9.61
N VAL A 167 -1.08 3.49 -9.96
CA VAL A 167 -0.25 4.46 -9.22
C VAL A 167 -0.78 4.66 -7.79
N HIS A 168 -2.09 4.82 -7.61
CA HIS A 168 -2.73 4.94 -6.30
C HIS A 168 -2.47 3.70 -5.45
N SER A 169 -2.66 2.50 -6.02
CA SER A 169 -2.37 1.24 -5.30
C SER A 169 -0.91 1.18 -4.84
N SER A 170 0.04 1.63 -5.67
CA SER A 170 1.45 1.70 -5.29
C SER A 170 1.71 2.69 -4.15
N PHE A 171 1.02 3.83 -4.15
CA PHE A 171 1.11 4.83 -3.08
C PHE A 171 0.52 4.32 -1.76
N CYS A 172 -0.68 3.73 -1.79
CA CYS A 172 -1.29 3.14 -0.60
C CYS A 172 -0.41 2.05 0.01
N LYS A 173 0.22 1.21 -0.82
CA LYS A 173 1.16 0.18 -0.35
C LYS A 173 2.36 0.78 0.37
N LEU A 174 2.95 1.85 -0.16
CA LEU A 174 4.03 2.57 0.51
C LEU A 174 3.58 3.06 1.89
N VAL A 175 2.49 3.82 1.94
CA VAL A 175 1.95 4.42 3.18
C VAL A 175 1.62 3.35 4.24
N ILE A 176 0.93 2.29 3.85
CA ILE A 176 0.58 1.19 4.78
C ILE A 176 1.84 0.47 5.27
N ASN A 177 2.76 0.14 4.38
CA ASN A 177 3.96 -0.62 4.75
C ASN A 177 4.86 0.16 5.70
N GLU A 178 5.04 1.47 5.48
CA GLU A 178 5.83 2.32 6.36
C GLU A 178 5.24 2.38 7.78
N TRP A 179 3.93 2.58 7.88
CA TRP A 179 3.22 2.59 9.16
C TRP A 179 3.30 1.22 9.87
N ASP A 180 2.95 0.15 9.17
CA ASP A 180 2.94 -1.21 9.72
C ASP A 180 4.33 -1.65 10.16
N GLN A 181 5.37 -1.35 9.37
CA GLN A 181 6.74 -1.69 9.71
C GLN A 181 7.19 -0.93 10.96
N TRP A 182 7.01 0.39 10.98
CA TRP A 182 7.45 1.21 12.11
C TRP A 182 6.72 0.85 13.42
N THR A 183 5.40 0.66 13.37
CA THR A 183 4.63 0.24 14.56
C THR A 183 5.03 -1.14 15.07
N LYS A 184 5.29 -2.11 14.16
CA LYS A 184 5.80 -3.44 14.52
C LYS A 184 7.18 -3.37 15.16
N GLU A 185 8.09 -2.60 14.58
CA GLU A 185 9.44 -2.42 15.12
C GLU A 185 9.40 -1.82 16.53
N LYS A 186 8.57 -0.80 16.75
CA LYS A 186 8.45 -0.14 18.06
C LYS A 186 7.89 -1.05 19.13
N ILE A 187 6.80 -1.75 18.87
CA ILE A 187 6.26 -2.67 19.89
C ILE A 187 7.18 -3.87 20.13
N ASN A 188 7.91 -4.32 19.10
CA ASN A 188 8.91 -5.37 19.26
C ASN A 188 10.09 -4.91 20.13
N GLU A 189 10.56 -3.67 19.98
CA GLU A 189 11.57 -3.07 20.86
C GLU A 189 11.16 -3.17 22.34
N TRP A 190 9.89 -2.89 22.65
CA TRP A 190 9.36 -3.04 24.01
C TRP A 190 9.30 -4.51 24.46
N ASN A 191 8.67 -5.37 23.66
CA ASN A 191 8.45 -6.79 23.98
C ASN A 191 9.75 -7.59 24.10
N THR A 192 10.79 -7.22 23.36
CA THR A 192 12.09 -7.89 23.40
C THR A 192 13.03 -7.32 24.46
N SER A 193 12.59 -6.34 25.26
CA SER A 193 13.37 -5.87 26.39
C SER A 193 13.63 -7.03 27.36
N LYS A 194 14.90 -7.20 27.75
CA LYS A 194 15.38 -8.41 28.44
C LYS A 194 14.49 -8.84 29.62
N TRP A 195 14.15 -7.92 30.51
CA TRP A 195 13.37 -8.25 31.69
C TRP A 195 11.92 -8.63 31.37
N LYS A 196 11.34 -8.04 30.32
CA LYS A 196 9.96 -8.28 29.90
C LYS A 196 9.87 -9.61 29.18
N LEU A 197 10.80 -9.88 28.26
CA LEU A 197 10.89 -11.17 27.57
C LEU A 197 11.03 -12.33 28.58
N GLU A 198 11.96 -12.21 29.53
CA GLU A 198 12.16 -13.22 30.59
C GLU A 198 10.90 -13.42 31.45
N GLU A 199 10.15 -12.35 31.75
CA GLU A 199 8.90 -12.44 32.52
C GLU A 199 7.74 -13.03 31.71
N ASP A 200 7.59 -12.61 30.46
CA ASP A 200 6.53 -13.07 29.56
C ASP A 200 6.71 -14.56 29.25
N GLU A 201 7.93 -15.01 28.92
CA GLU A 201 8.26 -16.43 28.73
C GLU A 201 7.96 -17.28 29.98
N TYR A 202 8.31 -16.75 31.17
CA TYR A 202 8.02 -17.44 32.44
C TYR A 202 6.52 -17.65 32.65
N TRP A 203 5.71 -16.62 32.42
CA TRP A 203 4.26 -16.70 32.63
C TRP A 203 3.52 -17.43 31.50
N ASP A 204 4.06 -17.44 30.28
CA ASP A 204 3.49 -18.25 29.19
C ASP A 204 3.64 -19.75 29.48
N ILE A 205 4.80 -20.18 30.00
CA ILE A 205 5.06 -21.56 30.37
C ILE A 205 4.31 -21.95 31.66
N ASN A 206 4.34 -21.09 32.69
CA ASN A 206 3.89 -21.46 34.04
C ASN A 206 2.50 -20.91 34.43
N GLY A 207 1.93 -20.03 33.62
CA GLY A 207 0.70 -19.31 33.91
C GLY A 207 -0.57 -20.15 33.74
N ASN A 208 -0.58 -21.05 32.75
CA ASN A 208 -1.77 -21.76 32.27
C ASN A 208 -1.85 -23.26 32.69
N ASN A 209 -0.87 -23.77 33.43
CA ASN A 209 -0.88 -25.16 33.89
C ASN A 209 -2.02 -25.40 34.90
N ASN A 210 -3.01 -26.20 34.47
CA ASN A 210 -4.21 -26.58 35.22
C ASN A 210 -3.97 -27.63 36.32
N ASP A 211 -2.72 -27.97 36.65
CA ASP A 211 -2.38 -28.85 37.78
C ASP A 211 -2.54 -28.09 39.11
N ARG A 212 -3.80 -27.83 39.44
CA ARG A 212 -4.33 -27.01 40.54
C ARG A 212 -4.04 -27.52 41.95
N LYS A 213 -3.12 -28.47 42.15
CA LYS A 213 -2.90 -29.03 43.49
C LYS A 213 -1.94 -28.22 44.37
N LYS A 214 -1.14 -27.29 43.82
CA LYS A 214 -0.15 -26.52 44.61
C LYS A 214 0.16 -25.10 44.11
N LYS A 215 -0.74 -24.40 43.41
CA LYS A 215 -0.47 -22.97 43.13
C LYS A 215 -0.63 -22.19 44.44
N ILE A 216 0.48 -21.72 45.00
CA ILE A 216 0.50 -20.84 46.15
C ILE A 216 -0.29 -19.58 45.76
N ILE A 217 -1.19 -19.10 46.63
CA ILE A 217 -2.03 -17.91 46.37
C ILE A 217 -1.22 -16.72 45.82
N LYS A 218 0.03 -16.57 46.29
CA LYS A 218 1.00 -15.58 45.83
C LYS A 218 1.31 -15.67 44.32
N ASP A 219 1.48 -16.87 43.77
CA ASP A 219 1.83 -17.05 42.35
C ASP A 219 0.62 -16.80 41.44
N TRP A 220 -0.58 -17.15 41.91
CA TRP A 220 -1.81 -16.79 41.21
C TRP A 220 -2.02 -15.26 41.18
N LEU A 221 -1.81 -14.58 42.31
CA LEU A 221 -1.89 -13.12 42.38
C LEU A 221 -0.85 -12.44 41.48
N ASN A 222 0.38 -12.96 41.42
CA ASN A 222 1.43 -12.42 40.55
C ASN A 222 1.10 -12.62 39.06
N TYR A 223 0.63 -13.81 38.68
CA TYR A 223 0.15 -14.08 37.32
C TYR A 223 -0.98 -13.13 36.91
N TYR A 224 -1.97 -12.93 37.79
CA TYR A 224 -3.08 -12.02 37.51
C TYR A 224 -2.62 -10.57 37.36
N ARG A 225 -1.67 -10.12 38.20
CA ARG A 225 -1.06 -8.78 38.08
C ARG A 225 -0.31 -8.60 36.76
N TRP A 226 0.50 -9.57 36.37
CA TRP A 226 1.18 -9.61 35.08
C TRP A 226 0.16 -9.49 33.94
N ARG A 227 -0.85 -10.36 33.91
CA ARG A 227 -1.87 -10.36 32.84
C ARG A 227 -2.64 -9.05 32.77
N LYS A 228 -3.03 -8.48 33.92
CA LYS A 228 -3.71 -7.18 33.99
C LYS A 228 -2.82 -6.07 33.42
N ARG A 229 -1.52 -6.11 33.69
CA ARG A 229 -0.56 -5.13 33.17
C ARG A 229 -0.41 -5.25 31.65
N ILE A 230 -0.20 -6.46 31.11
CA ILE A 230 -0.09 -6.67 29.66
C ILE A 230 -1.34 -6.19 28.92
N ASN A 231 -2.53 -6.50 29.44
CA ASN A 231 -3.78 -6.00 28.85
C ASN A 231 -3.83 -4.47 28.83
N ARG A 232 -3.48 -3.81 29.95
CA ARG A 232 -3.42 -2.35 30.02
C ARG A 232 -2.41 -1.77 29.02
N GLU A 233 -1.19 -2.32 28.96
CA GLU A 233 -0.16 -1.89 28.00
C GLU A 233 -0.67 -2.03 26.56
N SER A 234 -1.34 -3.14 26.24
CA SER A 234 -1.93 -3.35 24.92
C SER A 234 -3.03 -2.35 24.60
N ASP A 235 -3.93 -2.06 25.54
CA ASP A 235 -5.02 -1.11 25.35
C ASP A 235 -4.49 0.31 25.13
N GLU A 236 -3.51 0.73 25.94
CA GLU A 236 -2.86 2.03 25.83
C GLU A 236 -2.13 2.18 24.49
N TRP A 237 -1.38 1.15 24.06
CA TRP A 237 -0.70 1.15 22.77
C TRP A 237 -1.65 1.20 21.58
N VAL A 238 -2.70 0.36 21.58
CA VAL A 238 -3.68 0.32 20.49
C VAL A 238 -4.44 1.64 20.39
N THR A 239 -4.78 2.25 21.52
CA THR A 239 -5.43 3.57 21.55
C THR A 239 -4.51 4.62 20.94
N TRP A 240 -3.23 4.64 21.37
CA TRP A 240 -2.24 5.56 20.84
C TRP A 240 -2.03 5.38 19.32
N ILE A 241 -1.87 4.14 18.84
CA ILE A 241 -1.73 3.84 17.40
C ILE A 241 -2.94 4.37 16.62
N LYS A 242 -4.17 4.06 17.04
CA LYS A 242 -5.37 4.39 16.27
C LYS A 242 -5.48 5.90 16.03
N GLU A 243 -5.26 6.70 17.08
CA GLU A 243 -5.32 8.16 16.98
C GLU A 243 -4.26 8.73 16.02
N ARG A 244 -3.08 8.11 15.96
CA ARG A 244 -1.98 8.57 15.11
C ARG A 244 -2.11 8.06 13.68
N GLU A 245 -2.53 6.82 13.50
CA GLU A 245 -2.78 6.20 12.20
C GLU A 245 -3.81 6.99 11.40
N GLU A 246 -4.90 7.43 12.04
CA GLU A 246 -5.92 8.24 11.37
C GLU A 246 -5.33 9.56 10.84
N ARG A 247 -4.54 10.26 11.66
CA ARG A 247 -3.89 11.51 11.25
C ARG A 247 -2.87 11.29 10.15
N TYR A 248 -2.07 10.25 10.28
CA TYR A 248 -1.10 9.83 9.28
C TYR A 248 -1.77 9.54 7.93
N LYS A 249 -2.81 8.70 7.92
CA LYS A 249 -3.60 8.37 6.73
C LYS A 249 -4.23 9.62 6.11
N ASN A 250 -4.81 10.50 6.91
CA ASN A 250 -5.41 11.74 6.42
C ASN A 250 -4.38 12.66 5.77
N HIS A 251 -3.20 12.80 6.39
CA HIS A 251 -2.11 13.58 5.83
C HIS A 251 -1.64 13.01 4.48
N CYS A 252 -1.34 11.71 4.42
CA CYS A 252 -0.93 11.06 3.17
C CYS A 252 -2.01 11.13 2.08
N ASN A 253 -3.28 11.01 2.45
CA ASN A 253 -4.40 11.12 1.52
C ASN A 253 -4.51 12.53 0.92
N ASN A 254 -4.26 13.58 1.71
CA ASN A 254 -4.25 14.95 1.19
C ASN A 254 -3.15 15.13 0.13
N ILE A 255 -1.94 14.61 0.39
CA ILE A 255 -0.85 14.65 -0.59
C ILE A 255 -1.24 13.92 -1.87
N TRP A 256 -1.84 12.73 -1.76
CA TRP A 256 -2.34 11.99 -2.91
C TRP A 256 -3.35 12.81 -3.73
N LEU A 257 -4.34 13.41 -3.08
CA LEU A 257 -5.40 14.17 -3.74
C LEU A 257 -4.85 15.39 -4.49
N GLU A 258 -3.87 16.09 -3.90
CA GLU A 258 -3.20 17.20 -4.57
C GLU A 258 -2.42 16.74 -5.81
N TRP A 259 -1.70 15.64 -5.68
CA TRP A 259 -0.95 15.05 -6.79
C TRP A 259 -1.89 14.58 -7.92
N GLU A 260 -2.97 13.83 -7.59
CA GLU A 260 -3.97 13.35 -8.55
C GLU A 260 -4.64 14.53 -9.28
N LYS A 261 -5.01 15.59 -8.54
CA LYS A 261 -5.61 16.80 -9.10
C LYS A 261 -4.66 17.50 -10.09
N SER A 262 -3.37 17.55 -9.79
CA SER A 262 -2.37 18.07 -10.73
C SER A 262 -2.29 17.22 -11.99
N LYS A 263 -2.26 15.89 -11.85
CA LYS A 263 -2.11 14.99 -13.00
C LYS A 263 -3.34 14.92 -13.90
N ILE A 264 -4.57 14.97 -13.36
CA ILE A 264 -5.78 14.97 -14.19
C ILE A 264 -5.87 16.22 -15.08
N ILE A 265 -5.38 17.37 -14.61
CA ILE A 265 -5.30 18.60 -15.41
C ILE A 265 -4.31 18.39 -16.57
N LEU A 266 -3.09 17.93 -16.26
CA LEU A 266 -2.07 17.65 -17.28
C LEU A 266 -2.52 16.60 -18.30
N PHE A 267 -3.23 15.57 -17.85
CA PHE A 267 -3.86 14.58 -18.73
C PHE A 267 -4.88 15.22 -19.67
N GLY A 268 -5.77 16.05 -19.14
CA GLY A 268 -6.78 16.77 -19.93
C GLY A 268 -6.16 17.65 -21.01
N ASP A 269 -5.12 18.40 -20.66
CA ASP A 269 -4.39 19.27 -21.60
C ASP A 269 -3.68 18.46 -22.69
N TRP A 270 -3.00 17.38 -22.30
CA TRP A 270 -2.36 16.47 -23.24
C TRP A 270 -3.40 15.86 -24.19
N MET A 271 -4.50 15.31 -23.67
CA MET A 271 -5.53 14.62 -24.44
C MET A 271 -6.18 15.56 -25.46
N ASN A 272 -6.59 16.75 -25.03
CA ASN A 272 -7.19 17.75 -25.93
C ASN A 272 -6.19 18.17 -27.03
N SER A 273 -4.92 18.36 -26.67
CA SER A 273 -3.88 18.73 -27.63
C SER A 273 -3.57 17.59 -28.60
N PHE A 274 -3.55 16.35 -28.12
CA PHE A 274 -3.34 15.17 -28.93
C PHE A 274 -4.47 15.00 -29.95
N ILE A 275 -5.74 15.04 -29.51
CA ILE A 275 -6.91 14.90 -30.39
C ILE A 275 -6.90 15.97 -31.48
N LYS A 276 -6.66 17.24 -31.13
CA LYS A 276 -6.54 18.33 -32.12
C LYS A 276 -5.48 18.04 -33.18
N ARG A 277 -4.27 17.63 -32.76
CA ARG A 277 -3.19 17.26 -33.70
C ARG A 277 -3.55 16.05 -34.54
N TRP A 278 -4.17 15.04 -33.94
CA TRP A 278 -4.60 13.81 -34.59
C TRP A 278 -5.60 14.11 -35.73
N ILE A 279 -6.54 15.03 -35.49
CA ILE A 279 -7.51 15.52 -36.48
C ILE A 279 -6.82 16.28 -37.62
N ILE A 280 -6.00 17.28 -37.28
CA ILE A 280 -5.31 18.14 -38.27
C ILE A 280 -4.46 17.30 -39.22
N LYS A 281 -3.74 16.31 -38.68
CA LYS A 281 -2.87 15.42 -39.46
C LYS A 281 -3.61 14.30 -40.18
N LYS A 282 -4.93 14.18 -39.99
CA LYS A 282 -5.75 13.07 -40.49
C LYS A 282 -5.12 11.71 -40.16
N GLN A 283 -4.73 11.54 -38.90
CA GLN A 283 -3.92 10.41 -38.44
C GLN A 283 -4.59 9.04 -38.69
N TRP A 284 -5.91 8.99 -38.89
CA TRP A 284 -6.62 7.79 -39.34
C TRP A 284 -6.08 7.21 -40.66
N ASN A 285 -5.50 8.03 -41.55
CA ASN A 285 -4.88 7.51 -42.78
C ASN A 285 -3.69 6.59 -42.47
N VAL A 286 -2.91 6.90 -41.43
CA VAL A 286 -1.83 6.04 -40.95
C VAL A 286 -2.41 4.73 -40.42
N TRP A 287 -3.46 4.80 -39.59
CA TRP A 287 -4.14 3.61 -39.07
C TRP A 287 -4.67 2.70 -40.18
N LEU A 288 -5.33 3.27 -41.20
CA LEU A 288 -5.90 2.51 -42.31
C LEU A 288 -4.80 1.83 -43.15
N ASN A 289 -3.70 2.52 -43.41
CA ASN A 289 -2.57 1.96 -44.14
C ASN A 289 -1.89 0.83 -43.35
N GLU A 290 -1.62 1.04 -42.07
CA GLU A 290 -1.02 0.02 -41.19
C GLU A 290 -1.92 -1.21 -41.04
N LYS A 291 -3.24 -1.01 -40.88
CA LYS A 291 -4.23 -2.09 -40.89
C LYS A 291 -4.19 -2.87 -42.21
N HIS A 292 -4.15 -2.18 -43.34
CA HIS A 292 -4.07 -2.83 -44.65
C HIS A 292 -2.83 -3.72 -44.74
N ASN A 293 -1.66 -3.17 -44.42
CA ASN A 293 -0.39 -3.90 -44.44
C ASN A 293 -0.41 -5.12 -43.50
N TYR A 294 -0.93 -4.94 -42.29
CA TYR A 294 -1.09 -6.01 -41.31
C TYR A 294 -1.96 -7.17 -41.83
N VAL A 295 -3.11 -6.86 -42.45
CA VAL A 295 -4.01 -7.86 -43.02
C VAL A 295 -3.34 -8.61 -44.18
N GLN A 296 -2.65 -7.90 -45.07
CA GLN A 296 -1.91 -8.51 -46.18
C GLN A 296 -0.84 -9.48 -45.68
N GLU A 297 -0.07 -9.10 -44.66
CA GLU A 297 0.94 -9.97 -44.06
C GLU A 297 0.33 -11.22 -43.41
N ARG A 298 -0.83 -11.11 -42.75
CA ARG A 298 -1.54 -12.28 -42.22
C ARG A 298 -2.00 -13.24 -43.31
N ILE A 299 -2.54 -12.73 -44.42
CA ILE A 299 -2.96 -13.55 -45.57
C ILE A 299 -1.75 -14.27 -46.17
N LYS A 300 -0.63 -13.58 -46.38
CA LYS A 300 0.62 -14.19 -46.88
C LYS A 300 1.09 -15.32 -45.96
N ARG A 301 1.13 -15.09 -44.64
CA ARG A 301 1.52 -16.10 -43.64
C ARG A 301 0.60 -17.32 -43.65
N TYR A 302 -0.71 -17.11 -43.74
CA TYR A 302 -1.70 -18.18 -43.82
C TYR A 302 -1.50 -19.04 -45.08
N ASN A 303 -1.36 -18.41 -46.25
CA ASN A 303 -1.14 -19.10 -47.51
C ASN A 303 0.18 -19.89 -47.52
N LYS A 304 1.25 -19.33 -46.92
CA LYS A 304 2.54 -20.03 -46.75
C LYS A 304 2.42 -21.26 -45.86
N LYS A 305 1.64 -21.20 -44.78
CA LYS A 305 1.38 -22.37 -43.91
C LYS A 305 0.54 -23.44 -44.61
N LYS A 306 -0.47 -23.04 -45.40
CA LYS A 306 -1.29 -23.96 -46.18
C LYS A 306 -0.44 -24.73 -47.20
N LYS A 307 0.44 -24.06 -47.94
CA LYS A 307 1.37 -24.67 -48.92
C LYS A 307 2.44 -25.59 -48.34
N ARG A 308 2.63 -25.65 -47.01
CA ARG A 308 3.59 -26.55 -46.34
C ARG A 308 2.94 -27.81 -45.77
N LYS A 309 1.60 -27.88 -45.76
CA LYS A 309 0.82 -29.02 -45.27
C LYS A 309 0.37 -29.97 -46.40
N TYR A 310 0.54 -29.54 -47.64
CA TYR A 310 0.48 -30.33 -48.87
C TYR A 310 1.87 -30.30 -49.47
#